data_AF-A0A4Z2C8J0-F1
#
_entry.id   AF-A0A4Z2C8J0-F1
#
_cell.length_a   1.000
_cell.length_b   1.000
_cell.length_c   1.000
_cell.angle_alpha   90.00
_cell.angle_beta   90.00
_cell.angle_gamma   90.00
#
_symmetry.space_group_name_H-M   'P 1'
#
loop_
_entity.id
_entity.type
_entity.pdbx_description
1 polymer ?
#
loop_
_entity_poly.entity_id
_entity_poly.type
_entity_poly.pdbx_seq_one_letter_code
_entity_poly.pdbx_strand_id
1 'polypeptide(L)'
;MLHGVCKASCPRGYYEDMEEGRCGQCHPTCGTCSGPLEDDCESCSELNPKLYKGTCTKDCPPRTYYENEAMECQECHQTCSSCSGPEANQCTQCEKGLVLDPNTLLCGVTGDTDCPPRTYLHDDHFTCMGCHRHCYSCQGPGKDKCLTCAIPAFLHNGSCVGECPGGTYETRQMADGTELGYCLPCDHACSTCNGASPRDCITCSSAHLRLGEICVTHCPTGYYRDGSHCKRCDPSCELCTGPGHESCRTCLPPFLELQGTKLCVERCPQRFYQMGDLCKQCHTSCQTCTGPSPQGCLTCDWGSTLKDHVCYPRCEEGRYFSVEETCELCDGSCRHCSGPRPDQCLTCHREFALHAVENRCARCCRAPGNVTECCVCDRRSGLCVESPEPGDAQGPDLRISSKALTHTSAALPVALLLALGLAVALVVLVKARARKRFCWSQSYERLSSSGSINMPHGVPEPDSGDEVDVVYTSRGGSAFRRYSFIHEKEGDEGQEMTENTCLN
;
A
#
# COMPACT_ATOMS: atom_id res chain seq x y z
N MET A 1 14.42 22.76 -54.89
CA MET A 1 14.43 23.27 -56.28
C MET A 1 14.21 24.79 -56.28
N LEU A 2 15.03 25.59 -57.00
CA LEU A 2 14.87 27.06 -57.10
C LEU A 2 14.85 27.46 -58.58
N HIS A 3 13.78 28.11 -59.03
CA HIS A 3 13.57 28.49 -60.44
C HIS A 3 13.81 27.33 -61.44
N GLY A 4 13.34 26.12 -61.11
CA GLY A 4 13.48 24.94 -61.95
C GLY A 4 14.86 24.26 -61.95
N VAL A 5 15.80 24.73 -61.11
CA VAL A 5 17.15 24.15 -60.98
C VAL A 5 17.33 23.55 -59.58
N CYS A 6 17.90 22.35 -59.50
CA CYS A 6 18.29 21.75 -58.23
C CYS A 6 19.53 22.46 -57.67
N LYS A 7 19.42 22.96 -56.44
CA LYS A 7 20.51 23.57 -55.66
C LYS A 7 20.73 22.73 -54.42
N ALA A 8 21.98 22.64 -53.96
CA ALA A 8 22.36 21.88 -52.78
C ALA A 8 21.85 22.50 -51.47
N SER A 9 21.60 23.81 -51.46
CA SER A 9 20.95 24.54 -50.37
C SER A 9 20.20 25.75 -50.95
N CYS A 10 19.17 26.21 -50.25
CA CYS A 10 18.47 27.44 -50.63
C CYS A 10 19.35 28.67 -50.31
N PRO A 11 19.43 29.66 -51.22
CA PRO A 11 20.19 30.88 -50.99
C PRO A 11 19.52 31.80 -49.96
N ARG A 12 20.25 32.81 -49.46
CA ARG A 12 19.69 33.83 -48.54
C ARG A 12 18.39 34.43 -49.11
N GLY A 13 17.42 34.66 -48.23
CA GLY A 13 16.05 35.06 -48.60
C GLY A 13 15.11 33.91 -48.97
N TYR A 14 15.57 32.65 -48.93
CA TYR A 14 14.75 31.47 -49.19
C TYR A 14 14.98 30.35 -48.17
N TYR A 15 13.91 29.65 -47.78
CA TYR A 15 13.94 28.45 -46.92
C TYR A 15 13.63 27.18 -47.72
N GLU A 16 13.96 26.01 -47.16
CA GLU A 16 13.65 24.71 -47.75
C GLU A 16 12.24 24.26 -47.39
N ASP A 17 11.34 24.25 -48.37
CA ASP A 17 10.01 23.67 -48.23
C ASP A 17 10.11 22.15 -48.47
N MET A 18 10.00 21.40 -47.37
CA MET A 18 10.08 19.94 -47.38
C MET A 18 8.84 19.26 -47.96
N GLU A 19 7.68 19.92 -47.95
CA GLU A 19 6.45 19.36 -48.50
C GLU A 19 6.46 19.42 -50.03
N GLU A 20 7.00 20.50 -50.59
CA GLU A 20 7.02 20.76 -52.02
C GLU A 20 8.40 20.54 -52.68
N GLY A 21 9.44 20.26 -51.89
CA GLY A 21 10.81 20.04 -52.36
C GLY A 21 11.42 21.27 -53.05
N ARG A 22 10.94 22.47 -52.72
CA ARG A 22 11.32 23.74 -53.38
C ARG A 22 11.81 24.78 -52.38
N CYS A 23 12.51 25.79 -52.89
CA CYS A 23 12.94 26.91 -52.06
C CYS A 23 11.79 27.95 -51.98
N GLY A 24 11.17 28.08 -50.81
CA GLY A 24 10.14 29.09 -50.52
C GLY A 24 10.79 30.44 -50.17
N GLN A 25 10.11 31.56 -50.40
CA GLN A 25 10.63 32.89 -50.03
C GLN A 25 10.44 33.15 -48.54
N CYS A 26 11.46 33.73 -47.91
CA CYS A 26 11.36 34.26 -46.55
C CYS A 26 10.45 35.49 -46.49
N HIS A 27 9.97 35.82 -45.30
CA HIS A 27 9.35 37.12 -45.04
C HIS A 27 10.34 38.28 -45.38
N PRO A 28 9.89 39.41 -45.94
CA PRO A 28 10.77 40.49 -46.41
C PRO A 28 11.66 41.14 -45.34
N THR A 29 11.28 41.00 -44.06
CA THR A 29 12.09 41.50 -42.94
C THR A 29 13.28 40.59 -42.62
N CYS A 30 13.24 39.31 -43.01
CA CYS A 30 14.29 38.33 -42.78
C CYS A 30 15.39 38.39 -43.87
N GLY A 31 16.63 38.16 -43.47
CA GLY A 31 17.76 37.85 -44.35
C GLY A 31 17.91 36.35 -44.60
N THR A 32 17.69 35.52 -43.58
CA THR A 32 17.57 34.06 -43.65
C THR A 32 16.42 33.61 -42.74
N CYS A 33 15.77 32.49 -43.05
CA CYS A 33 14.60 32.03 -42.32
C CYS A 33 14.48 30.50 -42.35
N SER A 34 13.75 29.95 -41.38
CA SER A 34 13.36 28.53 -41.32
C SER A 34 12.00 28.27 -41.95
N GLY A 35 11.22 29.32 -42.24
CA GLY A 35 9.85 29.25 -42.74
C GLY A 35 9.38 30.58 -43.34
N PRO A 36 8.12 30.63 -43.82
CA PRO A 36 7.59 31.80 -44.53
C PRO A 36 7.08 32.93 -43.62
N LEU A 37 6.92 32.71 -42.32
CA LEU A 37 6.30 33.65 -41.40
C LEU A 37 7.26 34.76 -40.96
N GLU A 38 6.71 35.83 -40.38
CA GLU A 38 7.48 37.01 -39.91
C GLU A 38 8.35 36.70 -38.67
N ASP A 39 8.00 35.65 -37.92
CA ASP A 39 8.72 35.13 -36.75
C ASP A 39 9.63 33.93 -37.05
N ASP A 40 9.76 33.54 -38.32
CA ASP A 40 10.67 32.47 -38.76
C ASP A 40 12.07 32.98 -39.13
N CYS A 41 12.43 34.24 -38.79
CA CYS A 41 13.72 34.79 -39.17
C CYS A 41 14.86 34.23 -38.31
N GLU A 42 15.94 33.80 -38.98
CA GLU A 42 17.21 33.42 -38.34
C GLU A 42 18.25 34.55 -38.41
N SER A 43 18.15 35.40 -39.43
CA SER A 43 18.93 36.63 -39.54
C SER A 43 18.08 37.70 -40.19
N CYS A 44 18.44 38.97 -39.99
CA CYS A 44 17.63 40.08 -40.46
C CYS A 44 18.14 40.73 -41.76
N SER A 45 17.20 41.33 -42.47
CA SER A 45 17.50 42.22 -43.61
C SER A 45 18.14 43.52 -43.13
N GLU A 46 18.85 44.21 -44.03
CA GLU A 46 19.47 45.51 -43.74
C GLU A 46 18.46 46.59 -43.31
N LEU A 47 17.19 46.44 -43.69
CA LEU A 47 16.12 47.38 -43.35
C LEU A 47 15.59 47.19 -41.91
N ASN A 48 15.72 45.99 -41.34
CA ASN A 48 15.21 45.63 -40.02
C ASN A 48 16.26 44.86 -39.23
N PRO A 49 17.42 45.44 -38.92
CA PRO A 49 18.62 44.70 -38.54
C PRO A 49 18.57 44.04 -37.15
N LYS A 50 17.52 44.26 -36.36
CA LYS A 50 17.45 43.82 -34.96
C LYS A 50 16.52 42.61 -34.85
N LEU A 51 17.11 41.45 -34.52
CA LEU A 51 16.38 40.19 -34.32
C LEU A 51 15.88 40.07 -32.89
N TYR A 52 14.63 39.66 -32.68
CA TYR A 52 14.09 39.30 -31.37
C TYR A 52 13.07 38.18 -31.50
N LYS A 53 13.35 37.03 -30.86
CA LYS A 53 12.45 35.84 -30.85
C LYS A 53 11.93 35.48 -32.25
N GLY A 54 12.82 35.50 -33.24
CA GLY A 54 12.49 35.15 -34.63
C GLY A 54 11.90 36.29 -35.47
N THR A 55 11.58 37.45 -34.88
CA THR A 55 11.06 38.62 -35.61
C THR A 55 12.14 39.69 -35.80
N CYS A 56 12.20 40.28 -36.99
CA CYS A 56 13.13 41.37 -37.32
C CYS A 56 12.45 42.74 -37.29
N THR A 57 12.97 43.66 -36.48
CA THR A 57 12.45 45.04 -36.36
C THR A 57 13.55 46.08 -36.57
N LYS A 58 13.13 47.32 -36.84
CA LYS A 58 14.05 48.47 -36.92
C LYS A 58 14.63 48.85 -35.56
N ASP A 59 13.79 48.78 -34.54
CA ASP A 59 14.13 49.09 -33.15
C ASP A 59 13.74 47.95 -32.21
N CYS A 60 14.53 47.76 -31.16
CA CYS A 60 14.27 46.73 -30.17
C CYS A 60 12.95 47.04 -29.44
N PRO A 61 12.09 46.02 -29.22
CA PRO A 61 10.81 46.22 -28.54
C PRO A 61 11.00 46.71 -27.08
N PRO A 62 9.95 47.26 -26.44
CA PRO A 62 10.01 47.65 -25.03
C PRO A 62 10.49 46.49 -24.14
N ARG A 63 11.20 46.81 -23.05
CA ARG A 63 11.91 45.85 -22.16
C ARG A 63 13.03 45.04 -22.81
N THR A 64 13.58 45.50 -23.93
CA THR A 64 14.78 44.90 -24.53
C THR A 64 15.83 45.95 -24.88
N TYR A 65 17.09 45.54 -24.97
CA TYR A 65 18.22 46.34 -25.45
C TYR A 65 18.91 45.62 -26.60
N TYR A 66 19.65 46.36 -27.43
CA TYR A 66 20.40 45.77 -28.54
C TYR A 66 21.78 45.31 -28.07
N GLU A 67 22.05 44.01 -28.15
CA GLU A 67 23.36 43.44 -27.86
C GLU A 67 24.18 43.37 -29.15
N ASN A 68 25.30 44.09 -29.19
CA ASN A 68 26.10 44.26 -30.40
C ASN A 68 26.91 43.00 -30.72
N GLU A 69 27.30 42.22 -29.71
CA GLU A 69 28.08 40.99 -29.92
C GLU A 69 27.22 39.86 -30.50
N ALA A 70 25.98 39.76 -30.03
CA ALA A 70 25.00 38.78 -30.49
C ALA A 70 24.17 39.26 -31.69
N MET A 71 24.23 40.57 -32.02
CA MET A 71 23.46 41.22 -33.09
C MET A 71 21.94 41.01 -32.96
N GLU A 72 21.44 40.90 -31.73
CA GLU A 72 20.04 40.62 -31.41
C GLU A 72 19.57 41.46 -30.22
N CYS A 73 18.26 41.59 -30.05
CA CYS A 73 17.69 42.24 -28.88
C CYS A 73 17.63 41.24 -27.71
N GLN A 74 18.15 41.66 -26.57
CA GLN A 74 18.16 40.89 -25.33
C GLN A 74 17.25 41.55 -24.29
N GLU A 75 16.71 40.75 -23.37
CA GLU A 75 15.77 41.25 -22.36
C GLU A 75 16.50 42.12 -21.31
N CYS A 76 15.86 43.22 -20.90
CA CYS A 76 16.32 44.05 -19.80
C CYS A 76 16.21 43.33 -18.45
N HIS A 77 16.87 43.87 -17.42
CA HIS A 77 16.49 43.51 -16.05
C HIS A 77 15.01 43.80 -15.82
N GLN A 78 14.32 42.87 -15.15
CA GLN A 78 12.86 42.86 -14.97
C GLN A 78 12.25 44.11 -14.32
N THR A 79 13.04 44.91 -13.60
CA THR A 79 12.59 46.17 -13.00
C THR A 79 12.60 47.34 -13.99
N CYS A 80 13.19 47.16 -15.16
CA CYS A 80 13.31 48.19 -16.19
C CYS A 80 12.19 48.07 -17.24
N SER A 81 11.56 49.19 -17.57
CA SER A 81 10.75 49.35 -18.78
C SER A 81 11.64 49.60 -20.03
N SER A 82 12.78 50.27 -19.83
CA SER A 82 13.85 50.42 -20.83
C SER A 82 15.22 50.37 -20.16
N CYS A 83 16.22 49.84 -20.86
CA CYS A 83 17.57 49.65 -20.35
C CYS A 83 18.65 49.85 -21.41
N SER A 84 19.89 49.98 -20.95
CA SER A 84 21.10 50.03 -21.78
C SER A 84 21.89 48.72 -21.77
N GLY A 85 21.48 47.75 -20.95
CA GLY A 85 22.11 46.45 -20.81
C GLY A 85 21.33 45.53 -19.85
N PRO A 86 21.84 44.33 -19.57
CA PRO A 86 21.10 43.29 -18.84
C PRO A 86 21.09 43.50 -17.31
N GLU A 87 21.96 44.35 -16.76
CA GLU A 87 22.10 44.53 -15.31
C GLU A 87 21.03 45.47 -14.71
N ALA A 88 20.72 45.29 -13.43
CA ALA A 88 19.68 46.05 -12.74
C ALA A 88 19.97 47.56 -12.63
N ASN A 89 21.25 47.94 -12.63
CA ASN A 89 21.74 49.33 -12.58
C ASN A 89 21.88 49.96 -13.98
N GLN A 90 21.50 49.25 -15.04
CA GLN A 90 21.53 49.74 -16.42
C GLN A 90 20.12 50.16 -16.91
N CYS A 91 19.16 50.32 -15.99
CA CYS A 91 17.82 50.83 -16.31
C CYS A 91 17.87 52.31 -16.72
N THR A 92 17.19 52.64 -17.82
CA THR A 92 16.95 54.04 -18.24
C THR A 92 15.55 54.51 -17.87
N GLN A 93 14.60 53.59 -17.70
CA GLN A 93 13.26 53.87 -17.20
C GLN A 93 12.73 52.66 -16.45
N CYS A 94 12.14 52.89 -15.28
CA CYS A 94 11.57 51.82 -14.46
C CYS A 94 10.17 51.40 -14.94
N GLU A 95 9.78 50.18 -14.58
CA GLU A 95 8.42 49.71 -14.78
C GLU A 95 7.41 50.56 -13.98
N LYS A 96 6.15 50.61 -14.45
CA LYS A 96 5.13 51.48 -13.86
C LYS A 96 4.92 51.13 -12.38
N GLY A 97 5.06 52.12 -11.50
CA GLY A 97 4.96 51.95 -10.05
C GLY A 97 6.31 51.91 -9.32
N LEU A 98 7.42 51.85 -10.08
CA LEU A 98 8.77 51.95 -9.55
C LEU A 98 9.37 53.35 -9.81
N VAL A 99 10.33 53.73 -8.97
CA VAL A 99 11.09 54.98 -9.04
C VAL A 99 12.57 54.65 -9.28
N LEU A 100 13.20 55.35 -10.23
CA LEU A 100 14.63 55.21 -10.50
C LEU A 100 15.43 55.99 -9.45
N ASP A 101 16.30 55.32 -8.72
CA ASP A 101 17.28 55.98 -7.85
C ASP A 101 18.38 56.61 -8.71
N PRO A 102 18.56 57.95 -8.69
CA PRO A 102 19.54 58.63 -9.51
C PRO A 102 21.00 58.34 -9.11
N ASN A 103 21.27 57.78 -7.93
CA ASN A 103 22.63 57.48 -7.46
C ASN A 103 23.08 56.07 -7.83
N THR A 104 22.17 55.09 -7.70
CA THR A 104 22.46 53.68 -7.92
C THR A 104 21.99 53.19 -9.30
N LEU A 105 21.15 53.98 -9.98
CA LEU A 105 20.45 53.62 -11.23
C LEU A 105 19.59 52.36 -11.09
N LEU A 106 19.22 52.00 -9.86
CA LEU A 106 18.33 50.89 -9.54
C LEU A 106 16.89 51.39 -9.49
N CYS A 107 15.96 50.52 -9.90
CA CYS A 107 14.53 50.79 -9.80
C CYS A 107 13.98 50.24 -8.48
N GLY A 108 13.34 51.09 -7.70
CA GLY A 108 12.84 50.80 -6.36
C GLY A 108 11.39 51.23 -6.12
N VAL A 109 10.87 50.94 -4.93
CA VAL A 109 9.52 51.32 -4.48
C VAL A 109 9.58 52.53 -3.54
N THR A 110 8.49 53.30 -3.48
CA THR A 110 8.32 54.36 -2.47
C THR A 110 7.11 54.06 -1.59
N GLY A 111 7.32 53.76 -0.31
CA GLY A 111 6.25 53.51 0.66
C GLY A 111 5.85 52.03 0.79
N ASP A 112 4.55 51.75 0.99
CA ASP A 112 3.96 50.42 1.27
C ASP A 112 3.60 49.61 0.00
N THR A 113 4.22 49.88 -1.15
CA THR A 113 3.91 49.16 -2.39
C THR A 113 4.69 47.85 -2.48
N ASP A 114 4.01 46.77 -2.84
CA ASP A 114 4.64 45.48 -3.12
C ASP A 114 5.58 45.57 -4.33
N CYS A 115 6.74 44.94 -4.21
CA CYS A 115 7.65 44.77 -5.34
C CYS A 115 6.97 43.96 -6.46
N PRO A 116 7.24 44.26 -7.75
CA PRO A 116 6.70 43.50 -8.87
C PRO A 116 6.98 41.99 -8.77
N PRO A 117 6.19 41.13 -9.45
CA PRO A 117 6.47 39.69 -9.52
C PRO A 117 7.92 39.42 -9.94
N ARG A 118 8.51 38.32 -9.44
CA ARG A 118 9.93 37.94 -9.62
C ARG A 118 10.96 38.90 -9.02
N THR A 119 10.54 39.83 -8.16
CA THR A 119 11.45 40.64 -7.33
C THR A 119 11.12 40.51 -5.85
N TYR A 120 12.07 40.89 -4.98
CA TYR A 120 11.89 40.94 -3.53
C TYR A 120 12.40 42.27 -2.98
N LEU A 121 11.81 42.71 -1.86
CA LEU A 121 12.24 43.93 -1.17
C LEU A 121 13.59 43.68 -0.51
N HIS A 122 14.60 44.48 -0.88
CA HIS A 122 15.90 44.44 -0.25
C HIS A 122 15.87 45.03 1.16
N ASP A 123 16.88 44.72 1.98
CA ASP A 123 16.93 45.12 3.40
C ASP A 123 16.94 46.65 3.61
N ASP A 124 17.24 47.41 2.56
CA ASP A 124 17.16 48.87 2.56
C ASP A 124 15.71 49.41 2.47
N HIS A 125 14.71 48.55 2.24
CA HIS A 125 13.28 48.89 2.11
C HIS A 125 12.95 49.86 0.97
N PHE A 126 13.88 50.07 0.05
CA PHE A 126 13.69 50.96 -1.09
C PHE A 126 13.96 50.27 -2.41
N THR A 127 14.85 49.27 -2.43
CA THR A 127 15.28 48.62 -3.68
C THR A 127 14.57 47.29 -3.87
N CYS A 128 13.94 47.09 -5.03
CA CYS A 128 13.45 45.76 -5.43
C CYS A 128 14.58 45.04 -6.17
N MET A 129 15.06 43.94 -5.61
CA MET A 129 16.08 43.12 -6.23
C MET A 129 15.45 41.93 -6.96
N GLY A 130 16.07 41.53 -8.07
CA GLY A 130 15.61 40.36 -8.83
C GLY A 130 15.75 39.07 -8.03
N CYS A 131 14.74 38.22 -8.12
CA CYS A 131 14.83 36.82 -7.70
C CYS A 131 15.82 36.04 -8.58
N HIS A 132 16.26 34.88 -8.09
CA HIS A 132 16.94 33.92 -8.95
C HIS A 132 16.06 33.56 -10.15
N ARG A 133 16.66 33.38 -11.34
CA ARG A 133 15.95 33.20 -12.63
C ARG A 133 14.88 32.08 -12.66
N HIS A 134 14.98 31.12 -11.76
CA HIS A 134 14.07 29.96 -11.68
C HIS A 134 12.93 30.17 -10.69
N CYS A 135 12.95 31.21 -9.85
CA CYS A 135 11.87 31.52 -8.92
C CYS A 135 10.81 32.40 -9.60
N TYR A 136 9.54 32.17 -9.28
CA TYR A 136 8.46 33.11 -9.63
C TYR A 136 8.29 34.20 -8.57
N SER A 137 8.36 33.82 -7.28
CA SER A 137 8.52 34.74 -6.16
C SER A 137 9.60 34.23 -5.21
N CYS A 138 10.23 35.12 -4.45
CA CYS A 138 11.35 34.80 -3.57
C CYS A 138 11.40 35.71 -2.34
N GLN A 139 12.18 35.29 -1.35
CA GLN A 139 12.56 36.10 -0.18
C GLN A 139 14.04 36.53 -0.23
N GLY A 140 14.70 36.33 -1.37
CA GLY A 140 16.10 36.66 -1.54
C GLY A 140 16.69 36.20 -2.89
N PRO A 141 17.97 36.50 -3.15
CA PRO A 141 18.58 36.29 -4.45
C PRO A 141 19.10 34.85 -4.67
N GLY A 142 19.15 34.05 -3.59
CA GLY A 142 19.60 32.66 -3.64
C GLY A 142 18.63 31.77 -4.41
N LYS A 143 19.16 30.74 -5.09
CA LYS A 143 18.36 29.73 -5.79
C LYS A 143 17.46 28.88 -4.87
N ASP A 144 17.76 28.90 -3.57
CA ASP A 144 17.12 28.21 -2.45
C ASP A 144 16.19 29.11 -1.62
N LYS A 145 15.99 30.36 -2.08
CA LYS A 145 15.11 31.34 -1.45
C LYS A 145 13.84 31.60 -2.26
N CYS A 146 13.44 30.66 -3.12
CA CYS A 146 12.18 30.73 -3.84
C CYS A 146 11.00 30.47 -2.88
N LEU A 147 9.93 31.24 -3.04
CA LEU A 147 8.65 31.03 -2.36
C LEU A 147 7.64 30.35 -3.27
N THR A 148 7.71 30.59 -4.59
CA THR A 148 6.89 29.93 -5.60
C THR A 148 7.67 29.72 -6.89
N CYS A 149 7.23 28.75 -7.69
CA CYS A 149 7.82 28.41 -8.98
C CYS A 149 6.73 28.41 -10.05
N ALA A 150 7.00 29.00 -11.20
CA ALA A 150 6.12 28.89 -12.37
C ALA A 150 6.47 27.63 -13.16
N ILE A 151 5.45 26.99 -13.76
CA ILE A 151 5.63 25.83 -14.64
C ILE A 151 6.57 26.21 -15.81
N PRO A 152 7.52 25.34 -16.20
CA PRO A 152 7.63 23.91 -15.87
C PRO A 152 8.47 23.55 -14.64
N ALA A 153 8.72 24.47 -13.70
CA ALA A 153 9.45 24.17 -12.48
C ALA A 153 8.53 24.02 -11.26
N PHE A 154 8.97 23.21 -10.29
CA PHE A 154 8.22 22.86 -9.08
C PHE A 154 8.99 23.25 -7.82
N LEU A 155 8.28 23.83 -6.85
CA LEU A 155 8.87 24.24 -5.59
C LEU A 155 9.16 23.03 -4.70
N HIS A 156 10.43 22.86 -4.32
CA HIS A 156 10.87 21.88 -3.34
C HIS A 156 11.91 22.50 -2.39
N ASN A 157 11.58 22.56 -1.10
CA ASN A 157 12.46 23.05 -0.04
C ASN A 157 13.15 24.40 -0.37
N GLY A 158 12.37 25.37 -0.86
CA GLY A 158 12.85 26.71 -1.24
C GLY A 158 13.54 26.81 -2.60
N SER A 159 13.69 25.71 -3.34
CA SER A 159 14.30 25.70 -4.68
C SER A 159 13.30 25.28 -5.75
N CYS A 160 13.39 25.87 -6.94
CA CYS A 160 12.62 25.43 -8.09
C CYS A 160 13.39 24.34 -8.86
N VAL A 161 12.81 23.15 -8.96
CA VAL A 161 13.39 21.97 -9.63
C VAL A 161 12.55 21.57 -10.84
N GLY A 162 13.17 20.96 -11.85
CA GLY A 162 12.46 20.50 -13.06
C GLY A 162 11.65 19.21 -12.84
N GLU A 163 12.11 18.34 -11.94
CA GLU A 163 11.44 17.10 -11.57
C GLU A 163 11.41 16.98 -10.04
N CYS A 164 10.28 16.55 -9.49
CA CYS A 164 10.14 16.38 -8.06
C CYS A 164 10.94 15.16 -7.55
N PRO A 165 11.68 15.29 -6.44
CA PRO A 165 12.45 14.20 -5.88
C PRO A 165 11.54 13.06 -5.37
N GLY A 166 12.11 11.86 -5.24
CA GLY A 166 11.41 10.70 -4.70
C GLY A 166 10.76 10.97 -3.34
N GLY A 167 9.57 10.41 -3.12
CA GLY A 167 8.73 10.69 -1.96
C GLY A 167 7.88 11.97 -2.07
N THR A 168 7.92 12.66 -3.21
CA THR A 168 7.03 13.79 -3.52
C THR A 168 6.36 13.60 -4.88
N TYR A 169 5.25 14.31 -5.11
CA TYR A 169 4.53 14.35 -6.38
C TYR A 169 4.33 15.79 -6.86
N GLU A 170 4.20 15.94 -8.18
CA GLU A 170 3.98 17.21 -8.86
C GLU A 170 2.52 17.66 -8.71
N THR A 171 2.32 18.90 -8.28
CA THR A 171 1.00 19.53 -8.30
C THR A 171 1.06 20.93 -8.89
N ARG A 172 -0.06 21.36 -9.47
CA ARG A 172 -0.20 22.65 -10.13
C ARG A 172 -1.36 23.42 -9.52
N GLN A 173 -1.15 24.69 -9.20
CA GLN A 173 -2.17 25.56 -8.64
C GLN A 173 -2.20 26.88 -9.40
N MET A 174 -3.39 27.39 -9.69
CA MET A 174 -3.58 28.69 -10.34
C MET A 174 -3.66 29.80 -9.29
N ALA A 175 -2.81 30.81 -9.43
CA ALA A 175 -2.85 32.03 -8.63
C ALA A 175 -2.61 33.24 -9.55
N ASP A 176 -3.52 34.23 -9.49
CA ASP A 176 -3.43 35.48 -10.26
C ASP A 176 -3.14 35.30 -11.76
N GLY A 177 -3.77 34.29 -12.37
CA GLY A 177 -3.62 33.97 -13.80
C GLY A 177 -2.30 33.26 -14.17
N THR A 178 -1.49 32.86 -13.18
CA THR A 178 -0.24 32.12 -13.37
C THR A 178 -0.36 30.71 -12.77
N GLU A 179 0.15 29.71 -13.50
CA GLU A 179 0.21 28.33 -13.04
C GLU A 179 1.50 28.09 -12.23
N LEU A 180 1.34 27.76 -10.95
CA LEU A 180 2.44 27.52 -10.01
C LEU A 180 2.64 26.02 -9.78
N GLY A 181 3.90 25.58 -9.78
CA GLY A 181 4.29 24.18 -9.55
C GLY A 181 4.81 23.95 -8.13
N TYR A 182 4.37 22.86 -7.48
CA TYR A 182 4.84 22.44 -6.16
C TYR A 182 5.17 20.95 -6.13
N CYS A 183 6.18 20.57 -5.36
CA CYS A 183 6.45 19.19 -4.98
C CYS A 183 5.87 18.92 -3.60
N LEU A 184 4.75 18.21 -3.53
CA LEU A 184 4.09 17.85 -2.27
C LEU A 184 4.47 16.44 -1.83
N PRO A 185 4.57 16.17 -0.53
CA PRO A 185 4.94 14.85 -0.03
C PRO A 185 3.87 13.80 -0.36
N CYS A 186 4.32 12.59 -0.67
CA CYS A 186 3.47 11.40 -0.74
C CYS A 186 2.92 11.03 0.65
N ASP A 187 1.91 10.16 0.67
CA ASP A 187 1.57 9.41 1.88
C ASP A 187 2.81 8.65 2.42
N HIS A 188 2.97 8.58 3.74
CA HIS A 188 4.14 7.99 4.38
C HIS A 188 4.31 6.49 4.06
N ALA A 189 3.24 5.78 3.69
CA ALA A 189 3.35 4.38 3.27
C ALA A 189 4.02 4.21 1.89
N CYS A 190 4.12 5.29 1.11
CA CYS A 190 4.56 5.30 -0.29
C CYS A 190 6.01 5.74 -0.47
N SER A 191 6.71 5.11 -1.41
CA SER A 191 8.01 5.58 -1.90
C SER A 191 7.87 6.47 -3.14
N THR A 192 6.90 6.18 -4.01
CA THR A 192 6.52 7.03 -5.15
C THR A 192 5.00 7.10 -5.25
N CYS A 193 4.48 8.26 -5.65
CA CYS A 193 3.04 8.51 -5.75
C CYS A 193 2.75 9.49 -6.89
N ASN A 194 1.49 9.55 -7.34
CA ASN A 194 0.97 10.57 -8.25
C ASN A 194 -0.01 11.54 -7.57
N GLY A 195 -0.12 11.48 -6.24
CA GLY A 195 -1.04 12.28 -5.45
C GLY A 195 -0.84 12.08 -3.95
N ALA A 196 -1.58 12.85 -3.15
CA ALA A 196 -1.49 12.79 -1.70
C ALA A 196 -2.25 11.62 -1.08
N SER A 197 -3.17 10.98 -1.82
CA SER A 197 -3.99 9.90 -1.27
C SER A 197 -3.17 8.62 -1.08
N PRO A 198 -3.47 7.79 -0.07
CA PRO A 198 -2.93 6.43 0.03
C PRO A 198 -3.24 5.55 -1.20
N ARG A 199 -4.23 5.92 -2.01
CA ARG A 199 -4.61 5.22 -3.25
C ARG A 199 -3.85 5.72 -4.48
N ASP A 200 -3.17 6.85 -4.37
CA ASP A 200 -2.33 7.45 -5.41
C ASP A 200 -0.89 6.88 -5.33
N CYS A 201 -0.74 5.73 -4.67
CA CYS A 201 0.54 5.13 -4.36
C CYS A 201 1.01 4.24 -5.51
N ILE A 202 2.14 4.59 -6.13
CA ILE A 202 2.71 3.82 -7.23
C ILE A 202 3.63 2.73 -6.69
N THR A 203 4.45 3.02 -5.67
CA THR A 203 5.29 2.01 -5.03
C THR A 203 5.27 2.17 -3.51
N CYS A 204 5.21 1.03 -2.81
CA CYS A 204 5.26 1.00 -1.37
C CYS A 204 6.69 1.20 -0.85
N SER A 205 6.81 1.83 0.31
CA SER A 205 8.06 1.86 1.05
C SER A 205 8.50 0.44 1.49
N SER A 206 9.78 0.27 1.79
CA SER A 206 10.41 -1.05 2.04
C SER A 206 9.80 -1.88 3.18
N ALA A 207 9.06 -1.24 4.10
CA ALA A 207 8.35 -1.90 5.20
C ALA A 207 6.88 -2.23 4.91
N HIS A 208 6.36 -1.85 3.75
CA HIS A 208 4.95 -2.00 3.38
C HIS A 208 4.77 -2.99 2.21
N LEU A 209 3.58 -3.56 2.15
CA LEU A 209 3.13 -4.53 1.17
C LEU A 209 2.03 -3.91 0.31
N ARG A 210 2.05 -4.19 -0.99
CA ARG A 210 1.03 -3.67 -1.91
C ARG A 210 -0.23 -4.53 -1.89
N LEU A 211 -1.37 -3.89 -1.64
CA LEU A 211 -2.70 -4.48 -1.71
C LEU A 211 -3.56 -3.64 -2.66
N GLY A 212 -3.66 -4.05 -3.92
CA GLY A 212 -4.27 -3.23 -4.96
C GLY A 212 -3.51 -1.91 -5.13
N GLU A 213 -4.22 -0.78 -4.94
CA GLU A 213 -3.66 0.57 -5.03
C GLU A 213 -3.23 1.17 -3.67
N ILE A 214 -3.31 0.40 -2.57
CA ILE A 214 -2.89 0.86 -1.25
C ILE A 214 -1.69 0.07 -0.73
N CYS A 215 -0.93 0.68 0.17
CA CYS A 215 0.18 0.06 0.88
C CYS A 215 -0.20 -0.23 2.33
N VAL A 216 0.01 -1.47 2.77
CA VAL A 216 -0.34 -1.95 4.11
C VAL A 216 0.87 -2.57 4.81
N THR A 217 0.95 -2.50 6.12
CA THR A 217 2.07 -3.11 6.88
C THR A 217 1.95 -4.63 6.95
N HIS A 218 0.72 -5.14 6.95
CA HIS A 218 0.41 -6.57 6.97
C HIS A 218 -0.77 -6.87 6.05
N CYS A 219 -0.78 -8.06 5.44
CA CYS A 219 -1.91 -8.49 4.64
C CYS A 219 -3.13 -8.76 5.54
N PRO A 220 -4.31 -8.20 5.21
CA PRO A 220 -5.52 -8.42 5.99
C PRO A 220 -6.04 -9.86 5.81
N THR A 221 -7.06 -10.23 6.60
CA THR A 221 -7.75 -11.51 6.46
C THR A 221 -8.25 -11.72 5.02
N GLY A 222 -8.18 -12.97 4.54
CA GLY A 222 -8.44 -13.31 3.14
C GLY A 222 -7.27 -13.02 2.18
N TYR A 223 -6.12 -12.56 2.67
CA TYR A 223 -4.91 -12.35 1.86
C TYR A 223 -3.67 -12.94 2.54
N TYR A 224 -2.70 -13.40 1.73
CA TYR A 224 -1.38 -13.82 2.18
C TYR A 224 -0.29 -12.97 1.55
N ARG A 225 0.87 -12.95 2.20
CA ARG A 225 2.06 -12.24 1.70
C ARG A 225 2.75 -13.08 0.63
N ASP A 226 2.92 -12.50 -0.54
CA ASP A 226 3.72 -13.02 -1.63
C ASP A 226 4.77 -11.96 -2.04
N GLY A 227 6.01 -12.13 -1.57
CA GLY A 227 7.06 -11.12 -1.71
C GLY A 227 6.69 -9.77 -1.06
N SER A 228 6.53 -8.73 -1.89
CA SER A 228 6.10 -7.37 -1.53
C SER A 228 4.61 -7.10 -1.77
N HIS A 229 3.83 -8.12 -2.13
CA HIS A 229 2.41 -8.00 -2.46
C HIS A 229 1.54 -8.82 -1.51
N CYS A 230 0.31 -8.39 -1.34
CA CYS A 230 -0.75 -9.17 -0.71
C CYS A 230 -1.62 -9.80 -1.80
N LYS A 231 -1.61 -11.13 -1.89
CA LYS A 231 -2.44 -11.90 -2.82
C LYS A 231 -3.61 -12.52 -2.09
N ARG A 232 -4.74 -12.65 -2.78
CA ARG A 232 -5.97 -13.17 -2.20
C ARG A 232 -5.86 -14.69 -1.97
N CYS A 233 -6.40 -15.15 -0.85
CA CYS A 233 -6.54 -16.57 -0.52
C CYS A 233 -7.50 -17.28 -1.49
N ASP A 234 -7.46 -18.62 -1.48
CA ASP A 234 -8.52 -19.43 -2.10
C ASP A 234 -9.91 -19.03 -1.55
N PRO A 235 -10.97 -19.01 -2.38
CA PRO A 235 -12.31 -18.60 -1.94
C PRO A 235 -12.88 -19.41 -0.77
N SER A 236 -12.44 -20.65 -0.57
CA SER A 236 -12.86 -21.50 0.55
C SER A 236 -12.19 -21.15 1.89
N CYS A 237 -11.25 -20.21 1.88
CA CYS A 237 -10.35 -19.95 3.00
C CYS A 237 -10.49 -18.53 3.58
N GLU A 238 -10.60 -18.43 4.90
CA GLU A 238 -10.63 -17.16 5.64
C GLU A 238 -9.21 -16.65 5.96
N LEU A 239 -8.32 -17.53 6.38
CA LEU A 239 -6.90 -17.24 6.63
C LEU A 239 -6.01 -18.25 5.91
N CYS A 240 -5.11 -17.79 5.05
CA CYS A 240 -4.17 -18.64 4.33
C CYS A 240 -2.72 -18.18 4.51
N THR A 241 -1.76 -19.08 4.26
CA THR A 241 -0.32 -18.78 4.28
C THR A 241 0.32 -18.78 2.89
N GLY A 242 -0.45 -19.04 1.85
CA GLY A 242 0.04 -19.29 0.50
C GLY A 242 -1.11 -19.42 -0.51
N PRO A 243 -0.79 -19.72 -1.77
CA PRO A 243 -1.80 -20.00 -2.80
C PRO A 243 -2.56 -21.29 -2.49
N GLY A 244 -3.73 -21.44 -3.11
CA GLY A 244 -4.48 -22.69 -3.10
C GLY A 244 -5.20 -23.02 -1.80
N HIS A 245 -5.91 -24.13 -1.84
CA HIS A 245 -6.75 -24.67 -0.78
C HIS A 245 -5.93 -25.36 0.31
N GLU A 246 -4.77 -25.90 -0.04
CA GLU A 246 -3.78 -26.56 0.82
C GLU A 246 -3.07 -25.59 1.77
N SER A 247 -2.96 -24.31 1.39
CA SER A 247 -2.36 -23.29 2.24
C SER A 247 -3.35 -22.68 3.25
N CYS A 248 -4.54 -23.26 3.40
CA CYS A 248 -5.56 -22.75 4.30
C CYS A 248 -5.27 -23.08 5.76
N ARG A 249 -5.46 -22.08 6.65
CA ARG A 249 -5.40 -22.23 8.10
C ARG A 249 -6.77 -22.25 8.76
N THR A 250 -7.74 -21.56 8.17
CA THR A 250 -9.09 -21.46 8.71
C THR A 250 -10.06 -21.41 7.55
N CYS A 251 -10.95 -22.39 7.50
CA CYS A 251 -11.98 -22.47 6.48
C CYS A 251 -13.02 -21.36 6.70
N LEU A 252 -13.45 -20.73 5.60
CA LEU A 252 -14.52 -19.74 5.66
C LEU A 252 -15.85 -20.47 5.93
N PRO A 253 -16.73 -20.02 6.84
CA PRO A 253 -18.05 -20.62 6.98
C PRO A 253 -18.85 -20.50 5.67
N PRO A 254 -19.56 -21.55 5.19
CA PRO A 254 -19.89 -22.82 5.84
C PRO A 254 -18.94 -24.01 5.49
N PHE A 255 -17.74 -23.75 4.96
CA PHE A 255 -16.79 -24.81 4.64
C PHE A 255 -16.26 -25.49 5.90
N LEU A 256 -16.02 -26.81 5.79
CA LEU A 256 -15.61 -27.69 6.88
C LEU A 256 -14.14 -28.09 6.71
N GLU A 257 -13.38 -28.09 7.79
CA GLU A 257 -11.99 -28.56 7.77
C GLU A 257 -11.94 -30.09 7.83
N LEU A 258 -11.22 -30.71 6.91
CA LEU A 258 -10.96 -32.15 6.94
C LEU A 258 -9.88 -32.46 7.98
N GLN A 259 -10.27 -33.10 9.09
CA GLN A 259 -9.44 -33.21 10.30
C GLN A 259 -8.06 -33.81 10.02
N GLY A 260 -7.01 -33.08 10.43
CA GLY A 260 -5.61 -33.53 10.26
C GLY A 260 -5.05 -33.21 8.88
N THR A 261 -5.81 -32.49 8.05
CA THR A 261 -5.36 -31.89 6.79
C THR A 261 -5.64 -30.38 6.84
N LYS A 262 -5.16 -29.62 5.86
CA LYS A 262 -5.47 -28.19 5.70
C LYS A 262 -6.60 -27.92 4.70
N LEU A 263 -7.33 -28.96 4.33
CA LEU A 263 -8.31 -28.91 3.25
C LEU A 263 -9.67 -28.45 3.76
N CYS A 264 -10.25 -27.47 3.07
CA CYS A 264 -11.62 -27.01 3.29
C CYS A 264 -12.57 -27.62 2.25
N VAL A 265 -13.67 -28.21 2.70
CA VAL A 265 -14.68 -28.86 1.85
C VAL A 265 -16.09 -28.40 2.20
N GLU A 266 -16.99 -28.27 1.23
CA GLU A 266 -18.38 -27.86 1.49
C GLU A 266 -19.17 -28.92 2.26
N ARG A 267 -18.86 -30.20 2.05
CA ARG A 267 -19.49 -31.35 2.69
C ARG A 267 -18.43 -32.40 2.96
N CYS A 268 -18.58 -33.13 4.07
CA CYS A 268 -17.66 -34.21 4.37
C CYS A 268 -17.71 -35.28 3.27
N PRO A 269 -16.56 -35.67 2.70
CA PRO A 269 -16.51 -36.73 1.70
C PRO A 269 -16.90 -38.08 2.31
N GLN A 270 -17.10 -39.10 1.47
CA GLN A 270 -17.25 -40.47 1.95
C GLN A 270 -16.09 -40.84 2.87
N ARG A 271 -16.32 -41.71 3.86
CA ARG A 271 -15.38 -42.02 4.98
C ARG A 271 -15.20 -40.93 6.02
N PHE A 272 -15.88 -39.80 5.90
CA PHE A 272 -15.86 -38.76 6.92
C PHE A 272 -17.28 -38.43 7.37
N TYR A 273 -17.40 -38.02 8.62
CA TYR A 273 -18.65 -37.54 9.20
C TYR A 273 -18.43 -36.15 9.80
N GLN A 274 -19.47 -35.32 9.75
CA GLN A 274 -19.40 -33.96 10.28
C GLN A 274 -19.54 -33.96 11.80
N MET A 275 -18.64 -33.23 12.47
CA MET A 275 -18.71 -32.92 13.89
C MET A 275 -18.42 -31.44 14.09
N GLY A 276 -19.47 -30.61 14.14
CA GLY A 276 -19.33 -29.15 14.11
C GLY A 276 -18.80 -28.70 12.75
N ASP A 277 -17.72 -27.92 12.75
CA ASP A 277 -17.06 -27.38 11.55
C ASP A 277 -15.92 -28.29 11.03
N LEU A 278 -15.82 -29.52 11.57
CA LEU A 278 -14.78 -30.50 11.23
C LEU A 278 -15.40 -31.74 10.57
N CYS A 279 -14.71 -32.26 9.57
CA CYS A 279 -14.94 -33.58 9.01
C CYS A 279 -13.96 -34.58 9.62
N LYS A 280 -14.48 -35.50 10.43
CA LYS A 280 -13.68 -36.52 11.12
C LYS A 280 -13.78 -37.86 10.40
N GLN A 281 -12.70 -38.64 10.43
CA GLN A 281 -12.68 -39.96 9.81
C GLN A 281 -13.65 -40.93 10.51
N CYS A 282 -14.37 -41.68 9.68
CA CYS A 282 -15.08 -42.88 10.08
C CYS A 282 -14.12 -43.97 10.53
N HIS A 283 -14.65 -44.98 11.23
CA HIS A 283 -13.90 -46.22 11.39
C HIS A 283 -13.57 -46.83 10.01
N THR A 284 -12.39 -47.42 9.88
CA THR A 284 -11.84 -47.90 8.59
C THR A 284 -12.70 -48.95 7.89
N SER A 285 -13.54 -49.67 8.64
CA SER A 285 -14.49 -50.65 8.11
C SER A 285 -15.76 -50.04 7.51
N CYS A 286 -16.06 -48.77 7.80
CA CYS A 286 -17.33 -48.13 7.39
C CYS A 286 -17.13 -47.31 6.12
N GLN A 287 -18.04 -47.42 5.15
CA GLN A 287 -18.09 -46.51 4.01
C GLN A 287 -18.72 -45.15 4.39
N THR A 288 -19.79 -45.18 5.18
CA THR A 288 -20.41 -44.00 5.82
C THR A 288 -20.66 -44.28 7.29
N CYS A 289 -20.64 -43.25 8.13
CA CYS A 289 -20.75 -43.42 9.58
C CYS A 289 -21.42 -42.21 10.27
N THR A 290 -21.84 -42.41 11.53
CA THR A 290 -22.27 -41.34 12.44
C THR A 290 -21.19 -40.95 13.47
N GLY A 291 -20.09 -41.71 13.50
CA GLY A 291 -19.02 -41.52 14.47
C GLY A 291 -17.79 -42.37 14.16
N PRO A 292 -16.74 -42.27 14.99
CA PRO A 292 -15.45 -42.92 14.75
C PRO A 292 -15.40 -44.38 15.22
N SER A 293 -16.46 -44.85 15.90
CA SER A 293 -16.55 -46.21 16.43
C SER A 293 -16.84 -47.22 15.30
N PRO A 294 -16.32 -48.46 15.37
CA PRO A 294 -16.74 -49.55 14.48
C PRO A 294 -18.25 -49.81 14.51
N GLN A 295 -18.94 -49.46 15.60
CA GLN A 295 -20.40 -49.58 15.76
C GLN A 295 -21.17 -48.36 15.23
N GLY A 296 -20.45 -47.37 14.71
CA GLY A 296 -21.03 -46.17 14.12
C GLY A 296 -21.25 -46.29 12.61
N CYS A 297 -21.09 -47.48 12.00
CA CYS A 297 -21.25 -47.63 10.57
C CYS A 297 -22.72 -47.55 10.15
N LEU A 298 -22.98 -46.78 9.09
CA LEU A 298 -24.27 -46.72 8.40
C LEU A 298 -24.27 -47.61 7.15
N THR A 299 -23.17 -47.61 6.40
CA THR A 299 -22.97 -48.46 5.21
C THR A 299 -21.56 -49.05 5.20
N CYS A 300 -21.41 -50.20 4.54
CA CYS A 300 -20.14 -50.91 4.37
C CYS A 300 -19.73 -50.93 2.90
N ASP A 301 -18.44 -51.20 2.65
CA ASP A 301 -17.98 -51.52 1.30
C ASP A 301 -18.62 -52.77 0.72
N TRP A 302 -18.58 -52.86 -0.61
CA TRP A 302 -18.82 -54.10 -1.31
C TRP A 302 -17.93 -55.22 -0.76
N GLY A 303 -18.52 -56.39 -0.52
CA GLY A 303 -17.81 -57.51 0.11
C GLY A 303 -17.79 -57.51 1.64
N SER A 304 -18.46 -56.56 2.28
CA SER A 304 -18.62 -56.52 3.73
C SER A 304 -20.10 -56.65 4.12
N THR A 305 -20.36 -57.33 5.24
CA THR A 305 -21.70 -57.51 5.79
C THR A 305 -21.90 -56.57 6.97
N LEU A 306 -22.95 -55.72 6.94
CA LEU A 306 -23.34 -54.89 8.07
C LEU A 306 -24.16 -55.72 9.07
N LYS A 307 -23.69 -55.84 10.31
CA LYS A 307 -24.42 -56.47 11.41
C LYS A 307 -24.24 -55.66 12.70
N ASP A 308 -25.34 -55.30 13.34
CA ASP A 308 -25.35 -54.49 14.57
C ASP A 308 -24.51 -53.20 14.44
N HIS A 309 -24.65 -52.50 13.32
CA HIS A 309 -23.89 -51.29 12.94
C HIS A 309 -22.36 -51.48 12.81
N VAL A 310 -21.89 -52.72 12.73
CA VAL A 310 -20.48 -53.09 12.49
C VAL A 310 -20.34 -53.75 11.12
N CYS A 311 -19.34 -53.32 10.36
CA CYS A 311 -19.01 -53.90 9.05
C CYS A 311 -18.00 -55.05 9.21
N TYR A 312 -18.40 -56.25 8.81
CA TYR A 312 -17.55 -57.45 8.81
C TYR A 312 -17.10 -57.78 7.38
N PRO A 313 -15.80 -57.66 7.05
CA PRO A 313 -15.29 -57.99 5.72
C PRO A 313 -15.32 -59.51 5.48
N ARG A 314 -15.62 -59.93 4.25
CA ARG A 314 -15.56 -61.35 3.84
C ARG A 314 -14.14 -61.82 3.50
N CYS A 315 -13.29 -60.90 3.05
CA CYS A 315 -11.92 -61.17 2.68
C CYS A 315 -10.95 -60.75 3.78
N GLU A 316 -9.79 -61.40 3.83
CA GLU A 316 -8.69 -61.06 4.72
C GLU A 316 -7.98 -59.75 4.30
N GLU A 317 -7.12 -59.24 5.16
CA GLU A 317 -6.32 -58.03 4.90
C GLU A 317 -5.50 -58.16 3.59
N GLY A 318 -5.40 -57.06 2.83
CA GLY A 318 -4.72 -57.03 1.53
C GLY A 318 -5.52 -57.63 0.36
N ARG A 319 -6.78 -58.03 0.58
CA ARG A 319 -7.68 -58.51 -0.47
C ARG A 319 -9.00 -57.76 -0.49
N TYR A 320 -9.60 -57.65 -1.68
CA TYR A 320 -10.96 -57.16 -1.88
C TYR A 320 -11.87 -58.25 -2.43
N PHE A 321 -13.18 -58.10 -2.23
CA PHE A 321 -14.17 -59.02 -2.79
C PHE A 321 -14.56 -58.56 -4.19
N SER A 322 -14.22 -59.36 -5.19
CA SER A 322 -14.48 -59.04 -6.60
C SER A 322 -15.96 -59.20 -6.96
N VAL A 323 -16.32 -58.78 -8.17
CA VAL A 323 -17.68 -58.98 -8.70
C VAL A 323 -17.95 -60.46 -9.03
N GLU A 324 -16.90 -61.24 -9.26
CA GLU A 324 -16.91 -62.70 -9.41
C GLU A 324 -17.01 -63.44 -8.06
N GLU A 325 -17.26 -62.73 -6.97
CA GLU A 325 -17.42 -63.26 -5.62
C GLU A 325 -16.17 -63.99 -5.07
N THR A 326 -14.97 -63.59 -5.53
CA THR A 326 -13.70 -64.14 -5.05
C THR A 326 -12.83 -63.06 -4.39
N CYS A 327 -11.90 -63.48 -3.52
CA CYS A 327 -11.00 -62.55 -2.83
C CYS A 327 -9.72 -62.31 -3.62
N GLU A 328 -9.62 -61.17 -4.28
CA GLU A 328 -8.48 -60.76 -5.12
C GLU A 328 -7.57 -59.76 -4.41
N LEU A 329 -6.34 -59.57 -4.90
CA LEU A 329 -5.33 -58.72 -4.25
C LEU A 329 -5.57 -57.23 -4.50
N CYS A 330 -5.30 -56.42 -3.49
CA CYS A 330 -5.23 -54.96 -3.60
C CYS A 330 -3.99 -54.50 -4.39
N ASP A 331 -3.98 -53.22 -4.79
CA ASP A 331 -2.74 -52.55 -5.17
C ASP A 331 -1.70 -52.63 -4.03
N GLY A 332 -0.42 -52.81 -4.38
CA GLY A 332 0.65 -53.06 -3.41
C GLY A 332 0.92 -51.91 -2.43
N SER A 333 0.38 -50.71 -2.68
CA SER A 333 0.44 -49.58 -1.75
C SER A 333 -0.66 -49.61 -0.68
N CYS A 334 -1.80 -50.27 -0.95
CA CYS A 334 -2.94 -50.35 -0.05
C CYS A 334 -2.80 -51.52 0.94
N ARG A 335 -3.07 -51.25 2.22
CA ARG A 335 -3.25 -52.29 3.25
C ARG A 335 -4.67 -52.86 3.23
N HIS A 336 -5.66 -51.99 3.00
CA HIS A 336 -7.05 -52.38 2.74
C HIS A 336 -7.54 -51.57 1.54
N CYS A 337 -8.37 -52.17 0.68
CA CYS A 337 -8.89 -51.55 -0.53
C CYS A 337 -10.36 -51.95 -0.77
N SER A 338 -11.08 -51.15 -1.54
CA SER A 338 -12.43 -51.48 -2.04
C SER A 338 -12.40 -52.04 -3.47
N GLY A 339 -11.23 -52.06 -4.12
CA GLY A 339 -11.03 -52.60 -5.45
C GLY A 339 -9.54 -52.66 -5.84
N PRO A 340 -9.23 -53.08 -7.08
CA PRO A 340 -7.86 -53.37 -7.50
C PRO A 340 -7.02 -52.11 -7.81
N ARG A 341 -7.66 -50.95 -7.96
CA ARG A 341 -6.97 -49.74 -8.43
C ARG A 341 -6.26 -48.98 -7.30
N PRO A 342 -5.19 -48.22 -7.60
CA PRO A 342 -4.45 -47.45 -6.60
C PRO A 342 -5.24 -46.29 -5.98
N ASP A 343 -6.33 -45.83 -6.62
CA ASP A 343 -7.29 -44.83 -6.12
C ASP A 343 -8.49 -45.45 -5.38
N GLN A 344 -8.40 -46.73 -5.02
CA GLN A 344 -9.42 -47.47 -4.26
C GLN A 344 -8.85 -47.97 -2.92
N CYS A 345 -7.81 -47.30 -2.40
CA CYS A 345 -7.24 -47.62 -1.10
C CYS A 345 -8.11 -47.06 0.03
N LEU A 346 -8.33 -47.89 1.06
CA LEU A 346 -8.99 -47.50 2.31
C LEU A 346 -7.99 -47.19 3.43
N THR A 347 -6.88 -47.94 3.46
CA THR A 347 -5.76 -47.70 4.37
C THR A 347 -4.45 -48.07 3.68
N CYS A 348 -3.35 -47.48 4.12
CA CYS A 348 -2.05 -47.65 3.49
C CYS A 348 -1.08 -48.49 4.34
N HIS A 349 -0.10 -49.12 3.69
CA HIS A 349 1.03 -49.72 4.40
C HIS A 349 1.89 -48.64 5.08
N ARG A 350 2.71 -49.01 6.08
CA ARG A 350 3.43 -48.07 6.98
C ARG A 350 4.37 -47.07 6.29
N GLU A 351 4.75 -47.32 5.04
CA GLU A 351 5.63 -46.47 4.23
C GLU A 351 4.85 -45.46 3.36
N PHE A 352 3.52 -45.49 3.44
CA PHE A 352 2.59 -44.70 2.66
C PHE A 352 1.56 -44.03 3.57
N ALA A 353 0.98 -42.93 3.12
CA ALA A 353 -0.15 -42.27 3.76
C ALA A 353 -1.30 -42.06 2.77
N LEU A 354 -2.53 -42.05 3.28
CA LEU A 354 -3.73 -41.98 2.46
C LEU A 354 -4.03 -40.55 2.06
N HIS A 355 -4.19 -40.29 0.77
CA HIS A 355 -4.74 -39.04 0.23
C HIS A 355 -6.26 -39.09 0.31
N ALA A 356 -6.85 -38.44 1.32
CA ALA A 356 -8.25 -38.60 1.69
C ALA A 356 -9.27 -38.25 0.60
N VAL A 357 -8.93 -37.36 -0.33
CA VAL A 357 -9.82 -36.95 -1.44
C VAL A 357 -9.69 -37.89 -2.64
N GLU A 358 -8.48 -38.37 -2.90
CA GLU A 358 -8.16 -39.16 -4.10
C GLU A 358 -8.17 -40.66 -3.83
N ASN A 359 -8.34 -41.07 -2.56
CA ASN A 359 -8.34 -42.46 -2.10
C ASN A 359 -7.12 -43.28 -2.56
N ARG A 360 -5.96 -42.61 -2.72
CA ARG A 360 -4.70 -43.25 -3.09
C ARG A 360 -3.65 -43.16 -2.00
N CYS A 361 -2.77 -44.15 -1.95
CA CYS A 361 -1.64 -44.17 -1.03
C CYS A 361 -0.42 -43.48 -1.65
N ALA A 362 0.05 -42.41 -1.02
CA ALA A 362 1.26 -41.69 -1.42
C ALA A 362 2.43 -42.06 -0.50
N ARG A 363 3.63 -42.22 -1.07
CA ARG A 363 4.82 -42.63 -0.31
C ARG A 363 5.27 -41.52 0.63
N CYS A 364 5.59 -41.83 1.88
CA CYS A 364 6.05 -40.84 2.84
C CYS A 364 7.43 -40.26 2.50
N CYS A 365 7.59 -38.94 2.63
CA CYS A 365 8.87 -38.27 2.40
C CYS A 365 9.95 -38.73 3.38
N ARG A 366 11.16 -39.02 2.87
CA ARG A 366 12.36 -39.29 3.68
C ARG A 366 13.38 -38.18 3.45
N ALA A 367 13.83 -37.52 4.51
CA ALA A 367 14.88 -36.49 4.42
C ALA A 367 16.30 -37.10 4.54
N PRO A 368 17.30 -36.65 3.75
CA PRO A 368 17.22 -35.78 2.58
C PRO A 368 17.53 -36.55 1.29
N GLY A 369 16.50 -36.79 0.48
CA GLY A 369 16.62 -37.22 -0.91
C GLY A 369 15.64 -36.42 -1.76
N ASN A 370 16.12 -35.92 -2.90
CA ASN A 370 15.40 -35.04 -3.83
C ASN A 370 14.31 -35.83 -4.60
N VAL A 371 13.22 -36.19 -3.92
CA VAL A 371 12.09 -36.90 -4.54
C VAL A 371 10.90 -35.95 -4.57
N THR A 372 10.58 -35.45 -5.76
CA THR A 372 9.47 -34.53 -6.06
C THR A 372 8.08 -35.20 -6.01
N GLU A 373 7.99 -36.47 -5.60
CA GLU A 373 6.74 -37.23 -5.51
C GLU A 373 6.65 -38.01 -4.19
N CYS A 374 6.57 -37.29 -3.07
CA CYS A 374 6.34 -37.89 -1.76
C CYS A 374 5.35 -37.07 -0.94
N CYS A 375 4.74 -37.71 0.04
CA CYS A 375 3.79 -37.06 0.93
C CYS A 375 4.35 -36.77 2.33
N VAL A 376 3.99 -35.61 2.89
CA VAL A 376 4.17 -35.33 4.33
C VAL A 376 3.13 -36.11 5.13
N CYS A 377 3.58 -37.19 5.77
CA CYS A 377 2.70 -38.11 6.49
C CYS A 377 2.53 -37.72 7.95
N ASP A 378 1.29 -37.58 8.43
CA ASP A 378 1.01 -37.50 9.87
C ASP A 378 0.97 -38.91 10.49
N ARG A 379 1.88 -39.19 11.43
CA ARG A 379 2.02 -40.52 12.05
C ARG A 379 0.82 -40.91 12.92
N ARG A 380 -0.05 -39.96 13.32
CA ARG A 380 -1.21 -40.24 14.17
C ARG A 380 -2.46 -40.57 13.36
N SER A 381 -2.72 -39.81 12.30
CA SER A 381 -3.89 -39.99 11.42
C SER A 381 -3.62 -40.94 10.24
N GLY A 382 -2.36 -41.17 9.86
CA GLY A 382 -2.03 -41.95 8.65
C GLY A 382 -2.45 -41.25 7.35
N LEU A 383 -2.75 -39.95 7.43
CA LEU A 383 -3.16 -39.12 6.31
C LEU A 383 -1.98 -38.42 5.66
N CYS A 384 -2.15 -38.20 4.37
CA CYS A 384 -1.27 -37.41 3.55
C CYS A 384 -1.64 -35.92 3.68
N VAL A 385 -0.68 -35.09 4.11
CA VAL A 385 -0.91 -33.66 4.37
C VAL A 385 -0.42 -32.76 3.22
N GLU A 386 0.33 -33.27 2.24
CA GLU A 386 0.73 -32.56 1.00
C GLU A 386 1.71 -33.41 0.19
N SER A 387 1.76 -33.22 -1.13
CA SER A 387 2.93 -33.43 -2.01
C SER A 387 3.55 -32.07 -2.36
N PRO A 388 4.88 -31.88 -2.26
CA PRO A 388 5.50 -30.60 -2.58
C PRO A 388 5.45 -30.32 -4.09
N GLU A 389 4.88 -29.19 -4.49
CA GLU A 389 5.01 -28.69 -5.86
C GLU A 389 6.46 -28.22 -6.15
N PRO A 390 6.95 -28.38 -7.38
CA PRO A 390 8.30 -27.96 -7.77
C PRO A 390 8.37 -26.43 -7.88
N GLY A 391 8.64 -25.76 -6.77
CA GLY A 391 9.04 -24.35 -6.71
C GLY A 391 10.56 -24.20 -6.79
N ASP A 392 11.01 -23.42 -7.78
CA ASP A 392 12.40 -23.06 -8.11
C ASP A 392 13.38 -23.03 -6.92
N ALA A 393 14.31 -23.98 -6.91
CA ALA A 393 15.45 -23.99 -6.00
C ALA A 393 16.64 -23.23 -6.63
N GLN A 394 16.72 -21.93 -6.38
CA GLN A 394 17.97 -21.16 -6.48
C GLN A 394 18.18 -20.34 -5.19
N GLY A 395 19.19 -20.75 -4.41
CA GLY A 395 19.69 -19.96 -3.28
C GLY A 395 20.06 -20.81 -2.04
N PRO A 396 21.33 -20.82 -1.59
CA PRO A 396 21.81 -21.74 -0.56
C PRO A 396 21.64 -21.20 0.87
N ASP A 397 21.78 -22.13 1.81
CA ASP A 397 21.99 -21.96 3.26
C ASP A 397 20.80 -21.58 4.15
N LEU A 398 20.05 -22.61 4.55
CA LEU A 398 19.47 -22.68 5.89
C LEU A 398 20.18 -23.76 6.71
N ARG A 399 21.20 -23.33 7.47
CA ARG A 399 21.70 -24.08 8.63
C ARG A 399 20.58 -24.19 9.67
N ILE A 400 19.87 -25.31 9.68
CA ILE A 400 19.13 -25.76 10.86
C ILE A 400 20.00 -26.80 11.55
N SER A 401 20.86 -26.32 12.46
CA SER A 401 21.53 -27.18 13.42
C SER A 401 20.47 -27.74 14.36
N SER A 402 20.26 -29.05 14.31
CA SER A 402 19.58 -29.82 15.34
C SER A 402 20.34 -29.68 16.66
N LYS A 403 19.97 -28.70 17.50
CA LYS A 403 20.32 -28.75 18.92
C LYS A 403 19.41 -29.78 19.57
N ALA A 404 19.91 -31.00 19.67
CA ALA A 404 19.50 -31.93 20.70
C ALA A 404 19.63 -31.21 22.07
N LEU A 405 18.52 -31.06 22.78
CA LEU A 405 18.53 -30.59 24.16
C LEU A 405 19.29 -31.61 25.03
N THR A 406 20.54 -31.30 25.35
CA THR A 406 21.17 -31.82 26.56
C THR A 406 20.73 -30.93 27.72
N HIS A 407 19.93 -31.49 28.63
CA HIS A 407 19.58 -30.85 29.90
C HIS A 407 20.85 -30.54 30.71
N THR A 408 21.27 -29.28 30.71
CA THR A 408 22.14 -28.72 31.76
C THR A 408 21.31 -27.80 32.64
N SER A 409 21.29 -28.12 33.93
CA SER A 409 20.48 -27.54 34.99
C SER A 409 20.67 -26.02 35.14
N ALA A 410 19.87 -25.24 34.42
CA ALA A 410 19.72 -23.79 34.63
C ALA A 410 18.76 -23.44 35.80
N ALA A 411 18.58 -24.34 36.78
CA ALA A 411 17.69 -24.11 37.91
C ALA A 411 18.27 -23.13 38.94
N LEU A 412 19.60 -23.10 39.10
CA LEU A 412 20.28 -22.26 40.10
C LEU A 412 20.32 -20.75 39.77
N PRO A 413 20.65 -20.30 38.54
CA PRO A 413 20.67 -18.86 38.25
C PRO A 413 19.26 -18.26 38.14
N VAL A 414 18.28 -19.04 37.66
CA VAL A 414 16.88 -18.58 37.55
C VAL A 414 16.22 -18.49 38.94
N ALA A 415 16.52 -19.41 39.86
CA ALA A 415 16.03 -19.32 41.24
C ALA A 415 16.62 -18.11 42.00
N LEU A 416 17.89 -17.76 41.75
CA LEU A 416 18.52 -16.57 42.32
C LEU A 416 17.91 -15.26 41.78
N LEU A 417 17.60 -15.20 40.49
CA LEU A 417 16.94 -14.05 39.88
C LEU A 417 15.47 -13.92 40.33
N LEU A 418 14.76 -15.04 40.50
CA LEU A 418 13.41 -15.03 41.06
C LEU A 418 13.40 -14.66 42.55
N ALA A 419 14.39 -15.09 43.32
CA ALA A 419 14.55 -14.69 44.73
C ALA A 419 14.88 -13.18 44.87
N LEU A 420 15.75 -12.64 44.00
CA LEU A 420 16.03 -11.21 43.93
C LEU A 420 14.80 -10.41 43.49
N GLY A 421 14.05 -10.90 42.50
CA GLY A 421 12.79 -10.30 42.06
C GLY A 421 11.72 -10.29 43.17
N LEU A 422 11.59 -11.38 43.93
CA LEU A 422 10.69 -11.47 45.06
C LEU A 422 11.13 -10.58 46.23
N ALA A 423 12.43 -10.44 46.49
CA ALA A 423 12.94 -9.52 47.50
C ALA A 423 12.67 -8.05 47.13
N VAL A 424 12.86 -7.67 45.87
CA VAL A 424 12.52 -6.32 45.37
C VAL A 424 11.01 -6.08 45.41
N ALA A 425 10.20 -7.07 45.03
CA ALA A 425 8.74 -6.99 45.12
C ALA A 425 8.26 -6.86 46.57
N LEU A 426 8.88 -7.54 47.53
CA LEU A 426 8.59 -7.40 48.96
C LEU A 426 9.00 -6.01 49.48
N VAL A 427 10.13 -5.45 49.05
CA VAL A 427 10.53 -4.08 49.40
C VAL A 427 9.55 -3.04 48.81
N VAL A 428 9.08 -3.24 47.58
CA VAL A 428 8.06 -2.39 46.95
C VAL A 428 6.70 -2.53 47.65
N LEU A 429 6.29 -3.75 48.03
CA LEU A 429 5.05 -3.99 48.78
C LEU A 429 5.11 -3.45 50.22
N VAL A 430 6.27 -3.47 50.86
CA VAL A 430 6.49 -2.84 52.18
C VAL A 430 6.48 -1.31 52.07
N LYS A 431 7.07 -0.73 51.01
CA LYS A 431 6.97 0.71 50.71
C LYS A 431 5.56 1.15 50.31
N ALA A 432 4.81 0.30 49.60
CA ALA A 432 3.43 0.56 49.19
C ALA A 432 2.43 0.39 50.36
N ARG A 433 2.69 -0.53 51.31
CA ARG A 433 1.88 -0.69 52.53
C ARG A 433 2.08 0.43 53.57
N ALA A 434 3.03 1.34 53.36
CA ALA A 434 3.17 2.58 54.13
C ALA A 434 2.26 3.73 53.64
N ARG A 435 1.51 3.56 52.54
CA ARG A 435 0.51 4.53 52.07
C ARG A 435 -0.81 3.81 51.79
N LYS A 436 -1.69 3.85 52.80
CA LYS A 436 -3.16 3.65 52.84
C LYS A 436 -3.79 3.32 51.46
N ARG A 437 -4.33 2.09 51.25
CA ARG A 437 -5.79 1.72 51.21
C ARG A 437 -6.64 2.77 50.47
N PHE A 438 -7.34 2.46 49.37
CA PHE A 438 -8.61 1.72 49.30
C PHE A 438 -8.88 1.30 47.82
N CYS A 439 -9.16 0.02 47.56
CA CYS A 439 -10.48 -0.60 47.32
C CYS A 439 -11.15 -0.27 45.99
N TRP A 440 -11.06 -1.25 45.07
CA TRP A 440 -12.04 -1.47 44.02
C TRP A 440 -13.31 -2.10 44.61
N SER A 441 -14.48 -1.59 44.22
CA SER A 441 -15.73 -2.35 44.25
C SER A 441 -16.41 -2.23 42.89
N GLN A 442 -16.59 -3.38 42.24
CA GLN A 442 -17.54 -3.55 41.15
C GLN A 442 -18.95 -3.56 41.76
N SER A 443 -19.81 -2.64 41.36
CA SER A 443 -21.25 -2.69 41.65
C SER A 443 -22.02 -2.48 40.34
N TYR A 444 -22.78 -3.50 39.94
CA TYR A 444 -23.85 -3.37 38.95
C TYR A 444 -25.07 -2.78 39.66
N GLU A 445 -25.66 -1.71 39.12
CA GLU A 445 -26.87 -1.13 39.68
C GLU A 445 -28.05 -1.33 38.72
N ARG A 446 -29.10 -1.99 39.23
CA ARG A 446 -30.35 -2.29 38.52
C ARG A 446 -31.35 -1.21 38.86
N LEU A 447 -31.76 -0.39 37.89
CA LEU A 447 -32.85 0.55 38.09
C LEU A 447 -34.20 -0.10 37.73
N SER A 448 -35.07 -0.07 38.71
CA SER A 448 -36.44 -0.57 38.74
C SER A 448 -37.45 0.50 38.34
N SER A 449 -38.49 0.08 37.60
CA SER A 449 -39.82 0.72 37.53
C SER A 449 -39.87 2.08 36.80
N SER A 450 -40.91 2.53 36.11
CA SER A 450 -42.26 2.07 35.74
C SER A 450 -42.80 3.17 34.82
N GLY A 451 -43.46 2.82 33.71
CA GLY A 451 -44.18 3.82 32.93
C GLY A 451 -44.58 3.31 31.56
N SER A 452 -45.78 2.73 31.46
CA SER A 452 -46.45 2.43 30.19
C SER A 452 -46.83 3.72 29.47
N ILE A 453 -46.50 3.90 28.19
CA ILE A 453 -47.28 4.76 27.28
C ILE A 453 -47.20 4.20 25.85
N ASN A 454 -48.39 4.14 25.23
CA ASN A 454 -48.73 3.69 23.87
C ASN A 454 -48.05 4.51 22.76
N MET A 455 -47.68 3.82 21.67
CA MET A 455 -47.43 4.41 20.34
C MET A 455 -48.72 4.46 19.51
N PRO A 456 -48.85 5.47 18.63
CA PRO A 456 -49.46 5.27 17.32
C PRO A 456 -48.52 5.64 16.16
N HIS A 457 -48.77 4.99 15.03
CA HIS A 457 -48.03 5.02 13.77
C HIS A 457 -48.23 6.30 12.94
N GLY A 458 -47.18 6.71 12.21
CA GLY A 458 -47.26 7.64 11.09
C GLY A 458 -45.88 8.05 10.57
N VAL A 459 -45.62 7.90 9.27
CA VAL A 459 -44.39 8.33 8.58
C VAL A 459 -44.61 9.70 7.95
N PRO A 460 -43.67 10.64 8.14
CA PRO A 460 -43.21 11.50 7.04
C PRO A 460 -41.68 11.64 6.99
N GLU A 461 -41.13 11.74 5.78
CA GLU A 461 -39.77 12.24 5.48
C GLU A 461 -39.79 13.79 5.37
N PRO A 462 -38.67 14.48 5.05
CA PRO A 462 -37.42 14.63 5.80
C PRO A 462 -37.12 16.13 6.05
N ASP A 463 -36.41 16.50 7.12
CA ASP A 463 -35.53 17.70 7.10
C ASP A 463 -34.70 17.85 8.38
N SER A 464 -33.52 18.45 8.18
CA SER A 464 -32.49 18.83 9.17
C SER A 464 -31.66 17.69 9.77
N GLY A 465 -30.36 17.76 9.48
CA GLY A 465 -29.36 16.79 9.89
C GLY A 465 -29.09 16.85 11.38
N ASP A 466 -29.17 15.67 12.00
CA ASP A 466 -28.39 15.24 13.14
C ASP A 466 -28.34 13.70 13.08
N GLU A 467 -27.20 13.13 13.48
CA GLU A 467 -26.87 11.71 13.39
C GLU A 467 -27.93 10.82 14.08
N VAL A 468 -28.46 9.83 13.35
CA VAL A 468 -29.46 8.89 13.89
C VAL A 468 -28.77 7.64 14.43
N ASP A 469 -28.83 7.48 15.75
CA ASP A 469 -28.45 6.27 16.50
C ASP A 469 -29.36 5.08 16.12
N VAL A 470 -28.78 3.96 15.64
CA VAL A 470 -29.53 2.70 15.41
C VAL A 470 -29.53 1.85 16.69
N VAL A 471 -30.72 1.62 17.24
CA VAL A 471 -30.98 0.85 18.47
C VAL A 471 -31.55 -0.54 18.11
N TYR A 472 -30.95 -1.61 18.65
CA TYR A 472 -31.55 -2.96 18.62
C TYR A 472 -32.54 -3.14 19.79
N THR A 473 -33.69 -3.76 19.54
CA THR A 473 -34.65 -4.16 20.58
C THR A 473 -34.74 -5.68 20.66
N SER A 474 -34.76 -6.21 21.89
CA SER A 474 -35.17 -7.60 22.15
C SER A 474 -36.62 -7.62 22.64
N ARG A 475 -37.27 -8.78 22.53
CA ARG A 475 -38.70 -9.03 22.85
C ARG A 475 -39.10 -8.77 24.33
N GLY A 476 -38.19 -8.20 25.13
CA GLY A 476 -38.36 -7.86 26.55
C GLY A 476 -38.15 -6.39 26.92
N GLY A 477 -38.01 -5.46 25.95
CA GLY A 477 -38.14 -4.01 26.20
C GLY A 477 -37.03 -3.34 27.03
N SER A 478 -35.75 -3.60 26.73
CA SER A 478 -34.60 -2.88 27.34
C SER A 478 -33.67 -2.32 26.27
N ALA A 479 -33.11 -1.12 26.48
CA ALA A 479 -32.24 -0.39 25.54
C ALA A 479 -30.82 -0.15 26.11
N PHE A 480 -29.79 -0.08 25.25
CA PHE A 480 -28.38 0.14 25.62
C PHE A 480 -27.72 1.25 24.76
N ARG A 481 -26.78 2.02 25.35
CA ARG A 481 -25.98 3.09 24.68
C ARG A 481 -24.48 2.87 24.95
N ARG A 482 -23.60 3.14 23.98
CA ARG A 482 -22.13 3.08 24.13
C ARG A 482 -21.51 4.34 23.53
N TYR A 483 -20.57 4.98 24.24
CA TYR A 483 -19.76 6.08 23.71
C TYR A 483 -18.29 5.68 23.55
N SER A 484 -17.70 6.14 22.45
CA SER A 484 -16.31 6.03 22.02
C SER A 484 -15.44 7.14 22.63
N PHE A 485 -14.15 6.84 22.77
CA PHE A 485 -13.11 7.70 23.33
C PHE A 485 -12.76 8.88 22.42
N ILE A 486 -12.64 10.08 22.99
CA ILE A 486 -11.82 11.19 22.48
C ILE A 486 -10.94 11.65 23.65
N HIS A 487 -9.64 11.80 23.40
CA HIS A 487 -8.72 12.42 24.36
C HIS A 487 -7.90 13.48 23.62
N GLU A 488 -8.29 14.74 23.77
CA GLU A 488 -7.38 15.88 23.70
C GLU A 488 -7.53 16.72 24.97
N LYS A 489 -6.37 16.91 25.62
CA LYS A 489 -5.82 18.16 26.17
C LYS A 489 -6.76 19.14 26.89
N GLU A 490 -6.52 19.33 28.19
CA GLU A 490 -6.84 20.56 28.91
C GLU A 490 -5.86 20.76 30.09
N GLY A 491 -5.23 21.95 30.16
CA GLY A 491 -4.89 22.60 31.43
C GLY A 491 -6.16 23.23 32.00
N ASP A 492 -6.23 23.92 33.13
CA ASP A 492 -5.29 24.39 34.15
C ASP A 492 -6.18 24.72 35.38
N GLU A 493 -5.57 24.85 36.55
CA GLU A 493 -6.08 25.46 37.80
C GLU A 493 -7.37 24.87 38.42
N GLY A 494 -7.49 24.61 39.72
CA GLY A 494 -6.71 24.87 40.89
C GLY A 494 -7.59 24.54 42.11
N GLN A 495 -6.95 24.50 43.28
CA GLN A 495 -7.46 24.97 44.57
C GLN A 495 -7.31 23.96 45.72
N GLU A 496 -6.62 24.47 46.73
CA GLU A 496 -6.02 23.82 47.88
C GLU A 496 -6.92 23.96 49.12
N MET A 497 -6.58 23.20 50.18
CA MET A 497 -6.95 23.37 51.59
C MET A 497 -8.36 22.91 52.01
N THR A 498 -8.62 22.22 53.14
CA THR A 498 -7.85 21.94 54.37
C THR A 498 -8.55 20.87 55.23
N GLU A 499 -7.73 20.11 55.98
CA GLU A 499 -7.85 19.61 57.36
C GLU A 499 -9.14 19.04 58.04
N ASN A 500 -8.90 17.86 58.65
CA ASN A 500 -9.30 17.37 59.99
C ASN A 500 -10.78 16.97 60.21
N THR A 501 -11.18 15.92 60.94
CA THR A 501 -10.61 15.26 62.13
C THR A 501 -11.27 13.87 62.35
N CYS A 502 -10.59 13.02 63.13
CA CYS A 502 -10.83 11.61 63.46
C CYS A 502 -12.03 11.24 64.37
N LEU A 503 -12.17 9.91 64.59
CA LEU A 503 -12.81 9.08 65.65
C LEU A 503 -14.01 8.28 65.09
N ASN A 504 -14.08 6.95 65.11
CA ASN A 504 -13.34 5.85 65.75
C ASN A 504 -13.15 4.69 64.77
#